data_AF-A0A5D2H9Y4-F1
#
_entry.id   AF-A0A5D2H9Y4-F1
#
_cell.length_a   1.000
_cell.length_b   1.000
_cell.length_c   1.000
_cell.angle_alpha   90.00
_cell.angle_beta   90.00
_cell.angle_gamma   90.00
#
_symmetry.space_group_name_H-M   'P 1'
#
loop_
_entity.id
_entity.type
_entity.pdbx_description
1 polymer ?
#
loop_
_entity_poly.entity_id
_entity_poly.type
_entity_poly.pdbx_seq_one_letter_code
_entity_poly.pdbx_strand_id
1 'polypeptide(L)' 'MADQKDNKDIKDSPGPIPEGWVLHTKFKNGIEIKTYLCPVTEQEFYTYEDLMRYVRYAKAAKLSIYTPEYVENMKKEGQS' A
#
# COMPACT_ATOMS: atom_id res chain seq x y z
N MET A 1 -9.02 -36.22 -30.61
CA MET A 1 -9.06 -34.77 -30.32
C MET A 1 -9.53 -34.66 -28.89
N ALA A 2 -8.64 -34.28 -27.96
CA ALA A 2 -8.97 -34.14 -26.55
C ALA A 2 -8.68 -32.69 -26.16
N ASP A 3 -9.75 -31.91 -26.05
CA ASP A 3 -9.78 -30.64 -25.36
C ASP A 3 -9.65 -30.88 -23.86
N GLN A 4 -8.52 -30.51 -23.27
CA GLN A 4 -8.46 -30.14 -21.86
C GLN A 4 -7.63 -28.86 -21.72
N LYS A 5 -8.40 -27.78 -21.60
CA LYS A 5 -7.99 -26.42 -21.33
C LYS A 5 -7.73 -26.32 -19.82
N ASP A 6 -6.49 -26.52 -19.40
CA ASP A 6 -6.05 -26.17 -18.06
C ASP A 6 -5.96 -24.64 -17.96
N ASN A 7 -7.09 -24.04 -17.60
CA ASN A 7 -7.21 -22.67 -17.12
C ASN A 7 -6.41 -22.53 -15.81
N LYS A 8 -5.11 -22.28 -15.93
CA LYS A 8 -4.26 -21.90 -14.80
C LYS A 8 -4.45 -20.41 -14.51
N ASP A 9 -5.66 -20.02 -14.13
CA ASP A 9 -5.97 -18.69 -13.58
C ASP A 9 -5.41 -18.59 -12.15
N ILE A 10 -4.09 -18.58 -12.02
CA ILE A 10 -3.43 -18.19 -10.77
C ILE A 10 -3.68 -16.69 -10.60
N LYS A 11 -4.55 -16.37 -9.66
CA LYS A 11 -4.84 -15.03 -9.15
C LYS A 11 -3.56 -14.38 -8.58
N ASP A 12 -2.73 -13.81 -9.43
CA ASP A 12 -1.64 -12.91 -9.01
C ASP A 12 -2.06 -11.43 -9.05
N SER A 13 -3.34 -11.15 -9.35
CA SER A 13 -3.87 -9.80 -9.24
C SER A 13 -4.09 -9.46 -7.76
N PRO A 14 -3.53 -8.35 -7.25
CA PRO A 14 -3.82 -7.91 -5.89
C PRO A 14 -5.33 -7.75 -5.71
N GLY A 15 -5.81 -8.05 -4.50
CA GLY A 15 -7.20 -7.81 -4.13
C GLY A 15 -7.57 -6.31 -4.21
N PRO A 16 -8.84 -5.96 -3.99
CA PRO A 16 -9.27 -4.56 -3.98
C PRO A 16 -8.46 -3.77 -2.95
N ILE A 17 -7.85 -2.67 -3.38
CA ILE A 17 -7.17 -1.71 -2.51
C ILE A 17 -8.18 -0.72 -1.93
N PRO A 18 -7.89 -0.07 -0.79
CA PRO A 18 -8.78 0.93 -0.22
C PRO A 18 -9.00 2.09 -1.21
N GLU A 19 -10.17 2.71 -1.13
CA GLU A 19 -10.46 3.95 -1.86
C GLU A 19 -9.36 4.99 -1.59
N GLY A 20 -9.06 5.82 -2.58
CA GLY A 20 -8.04 6.87 -2.47
C GLY A 20 -6.58 6.38 -2.52
N TRP A 21 -6.31 5.09 -2.40
CA TRP A 21 -4.97 4.52 -2.59
C TRP A 21 -4.75 4.16 -4.07
N VAL A 22 -3.52 4.30 -4.55
CA VAL A 22 -3.15 4.03 -5.95
C VAL A 22 -1.90 3.15 -6.03
N LEU A 23 -1.78 2.38 -7.12
CA LEU A 23 -0.54 1.69 -7.44
C LEU A 23 0.40 2.66 -8.15
N HIS A 24 1.51 3.00 -7.52
CA HIS A 24 2.53 3.90 -8.03
C HIS A 24 3.74 3.10 -8.52
N THR A 25 4.19 3.38 -9.74
CA THR A 25 5.42 2.80 -10.28
C THR A 25 6.56 3.78 -10.11
N LYS A 26 7.65 3.34 -9.48
CA LYS A 26 8.87 4.12 -9.30
C LYS A 26 10.11 3.37 -9.76
N PHE A 27 11.13 4.10 -10.19
CA PHE A 27 12.43 3.53 -10.55
C PHE A 27 13.41 3.74 -9.40
N LYS A 28 13.93 2.65 -8.85
CA LYS A 28 14.98 2.67 -7.83
C LYS A 28 16.17 1.89 -8.36
N ASN A 29 17.31 2.57 -8.53
CA ASN A 29 18.55 1.97 -9.03
C ASN A 29 18.38 1.27 -10.39
N GLY A 30 17.58 1.85 -11.29
CA GLY A 30 17.26 1.26 -12.59
C GLY A 30 16.25 0.10 -12.55
N ILE A 31 15.77 -0.28 -11.37
CA ILE A 31 14.74 -1.31 -11.18
C ILE A 31 13.39 -0.63 -11.04
N GLU A 32 12.42 -1.06 -11.84
CA GLU A 32 11.01 -0.68 -11.69
C GLU A 32 10.41 -1.38 -10.47
N ILE A 33 9.87 -0.61 -9.53
CA ILE A 33 9.23 -1.08 -8.31
C ILE A 33 7.82 -0.50 -8.27
N LYS A 34 6.83 -1.36 -8.00
CA LYS A 34 5.44 -0.95 -7.75
C LYS A 34 5.20 -0.81 -6.25
N THR A 35 4.60 0.30 -5.83
CA THR A 35 4.21 0.58 -4.45
C THR A 35 2.76 1.01 -4.38
N TYR A 36 2.13 0.87 -3.22
CA TYR A 36 0.80 1.38 -2.92
C TYR A 36 0.95 2.74 -2.25
N LEU A 37 0.55 3.81 -2.92
CA LEU A 37 0.71 5.18 -2.49
C LEU A 37 -0.64 5.77 -2.07
N CYS A 38 -0.67 6.42 -0.92
CA CYS A 38 -1.71 7.36 -0.55
C CYS A 38 -1.26 8.76 -0.99
N PRO A 39 -1.88 9.37 -2.02
CA PRO A 39 -1.49 10.70 -2.51
C PRO A 39 -1.79 11.82 -1.50
N VAL A 40 -2.68 11.58 -0.52
CA VAL A 40 -3.05 12.56 0.50
C VAL A 40 -2.00 12.66 1.60
N THR A 41 -1.43 11.53 2.01
CA THR A 41 -0.49 11.45 3.14
C THR A 41 0.95 11.21 2.71
N GLU A 42 1.17 11.01 1.40
CA GLU A 42 2.45 10.56 0.81
C GLU A 42 2.94 9.21 1.38
N GLN A 43 2.09 8.49 2.11
CA GLN A 43 2.42 7.21 2.69
C GLN A 43 2.46 6.13 1.61
N GLU A 44 3.53 5.34 1.59
CA GLU A 44 3.70 4.25 0.63
C GLU A 44 3.96 2.90 1.29
N PHE A 45 3.47 1.83 0.66
CA PHE A 45 3.75 0.45 1.03
C PHE A 45 4.27 -0.34 -0.16
N TYR A 46 5.28 -1.18 0.06
CA TYR A 46 5.90 -1.96 -1.02
C TYR A 46 5.13 -3.25 -1.34
N THR A 47 4.27 -3.71 -0.42
CA THR A 47 3.49 -4.93 -0.60
C THR A 47 2.02 -4.69 -0.26
N TYR A 48 1.15 -5.49 -0.87
CA TYR A 48 -0.28 -5.46 -0.57
C TYR A 48 -0.55 -5.87 0.88
N GLU A 49 0.23 -6.82 1.39
CA GLU A 49 0.10 -7.29 2.77
C GLU A 49 0.39 -6.18 3.78
N ASP A 50 1.43 -5.38 3.55
CA ASP A 50 1.76 -4.23 4.41
C ASP A 50 0.65 -3.18 4.40
N LEU A 51 0.13 -2.84 3.21
CA LEU A 51 -1.02 -1.94 3.07
C LEU A 51 -2.21 -2.46 3.87
N MET A 52 -2.58 -3.72 3.67
CA MET A 52 -3.74 -4.30 4.33
C MET A 52 -3.53 -4.48 5.84
N ARG A 53 -2.29 -4.70 6.29
CA ARG A 53 -1.94 -4.70 7.73
C ARG A 53 -2.21 -3.32 8.34
N TYR A 54 -1.77 -2.25 7.68
CA TYR A 54 -2.07 -0.88 8.11
C TYR A 54 -3.57 -0.59 8.12
N VAL A 55 -4.29 -0.96 7.07
CA VAL A 55 -5.75 -0.76 6.99
C VAL A 55 -6.47 -1.49 8.13
N ARG A 56 -6.06 -2.72 8.46
CA ARG A 56 -6.63 -3.47 9.60
C ARG A 56 -6.32 -2.78 10.93
N TYR A 57 -5.09 -2.32 11.11
CA TYR A 57 -4.69 -1.56 12.29
C TYR A 57 -5.53 -0.29 12.45
N ALA A 58 -5.60 0.55 11.41
CA ALA A 58 -6.35 1.81 11.45
C ALA A 58 -7.84 1.57 11.78
N LYS A 59 -8.45 0.54 11.18
CA LYS A 59 -9.83 0.14 11.51
C LYS A 59 -9.99 -0.28 12.96
N ALA A 60 -9.09 -1.12 13.49
CA ALA A 60 -9.14 -1.58 14.88
C ALA A 60 -8.93 -0.43 15.88
N ALA A 61 -8.06 0.52 15.55
CA ALA A 61 -7.77 1.70 16.33
C ALA A 61 -8.79 2.85 16.12
N LYS A 62 -9.78 2.68 15.23
CA LYS A 62 -10.74 3.71 14.81
C LYS A 62 -10.07 4.98 14.27
N LEU A 63 -8.96 4.82 13.57
CA LEU A 63 -8.20 5.86 12.91
C LEU A 63 -8.57 5.95 11.42
N SER A 64 -8.32 7.12 10.83
CA SER A 64 -8.40 7.28 9.38
C SER A 64 -7.14 6.72 8.73
N ILE A 65 -7.32 5.96 7.65
CA ILE A 65 -6.23 5.49 6.78
C ILE A 65 -5.55 6.63 5.99
N TYR A 66 -6.08 7.85 6.12
CA TYR A 66 -5.55 9.09 5.53
C TYR A 66 -4.98 10.04 6.59
N THR A 67 -4.89 9.62 7.85
CA THR A 67 -4.19 10.41 8.86
C THR A 67 -2.78 9.85 8.97
N PRO A 68 -1.75 10.61 8.57
CA PRO A 68 -0.39 10.22 8.87
C PRO A 68 -0.25 10.29 10.39
N GLU A 69 -0.08 9.16 11.06
CA GLU A 69 0.19 9.13 12.51
C GLU A 69 1.54 9.79 12.89
N TYR A 70 2.22 10.44 11.93
CA TYR A 70 3.65 10.72 12.01
C TYR A 70 4.06 12.04 11.35
N VAL A 71 3.45 13.17 11.75
CA VAL A 71 4.03 14.49 11.39
C VAL A 71 4.09 15.49 12.53
N GLU A 72 3.41 15.28 13.65
CA GLU A 72 3.33 16.30 14.70
C GLU A 72 4.29 16.11 15.88
N ASN A 73 4.83 14.90 16.06
CA ASN A 73 5.68 14.53 17.20
C ASN A 73 7.19 14.47 16.92
N MET A 74 7.64 14.53 15.65
CA MET A 74 9.08 14.59 15.33
C MET A 74 9.64 15.99 15.03
N LYS A 75 8.81 17.04 14.97
CA LYS A 75 9.29 18.43 14.88
C LYS A 75 9.61 19.07 16.24
N LYS A 76 9.48 18.34 17.36
CA LYS A 76 9.71 18.88 18.72
C LYS A 76 10.99 18.41 19.42
N GLU A 77 11.87 17.64 18.77
CA GLU A 77 13.19 17.28 19.33
C GLU A 77 14.35 17.89 18.53
N GLY A 78 14.26 19.20 18.27
CA GLY A 78 15.33 19.96 17.61
C GLY A 78 15.39 21.43 18.01
N GLN A 79 14.72 21.83 19.10
CA GLN A 79 14.85 23.16 19.70
C GLN A 79 14.85 23.08 21.22
N SER A 80 16.02 22.81 21.80
CA SER A 80 16.53 23.42 23.03
C SER A 80 18.03 23.21 23.10
#